data_AF-A0A0A2LI35-F1
#
_entry.id   AF-A0A0A2LI35-F1
#
_cell.length_a   1.000
_cell.length_b   1.000
_cell.length_c   1.000
_cell.angle_alpha   90.00
_cell.angle_beta   90.00
_cell.angle_gamma   90.00
#
_symmetry.space_group_name_H-M   'P 1'
#
loop_
_entity.id
_entity.type
_entity.pdbx_description
1 polymer ?
#
loop_
_entity_poly.entity_id
_entity_poly.type
_entity_poly.pdbx_seq_one_letter_code
_entity_poly.pdbx_strand_id
1 'polypeptide(L)'
;MKKCVLLVCLMLNAAGFCQEWNVDLETAKSKAIAQNKNILLVFSGSDWCSRCIELERKVWQSEEFKTEADKNWILLRADFLQKKGESEPVDINDPKIILTERYNRNGFFPYIVLLDKYGRVIERDGYEQFNTAKEYIEYFKKLGKK
;
A
#
# COMPACT_ATOMS: atom_id res chain seq x y z
N MET A 1 39.38 -8.31 -45.43
CA MET A 1 38.52 -9.18 -44.60
C MET A 1 38.66 -8.75 -43.15
N LYS A 2 37.54 -8.73 -42.41
CA LYS A 2 37.39 -8.64 -40.93
C LYS A 2 37.55 -7.21 -40.37
N LYS A 3 36.43 -6.50 -40.18
CA LYS A 3 35.46 -6.55 -39.06
C LYS A 3 35.89 -5.58 -37.95
N CYS A 4 35.07 -4.57 -37.69
CA CYS A 4 34.72 -4.10 -36.35
C CYS A 4 33.56 -3.11 -36.46
N VAL A 5 32.35 -3.64 -36.69
CA VAL A 5 31.10 -2.89 -36.46
C VAL A 5 30.93 -2.81 -34.95
N LEU A 6 31.14 -1.63 -34.39
CA LEU A 6 30.94 -1.33 -32.96
C LEU A 6 29.43 -1.21 -32.73
N LEU A 7 28.80 -2.34 -32.38
CA LEU A 7 27.39 -2.39 -32.02
C LEU A 7 27.26 -1.93 -30.56
N VAL A 8 27.06 -0.63 -30.36
CA VAL A 8 26.73 -0.05 -29.05
C VAL A 8 25.33 -0.54 -28.68
N CYS A 9 25.28 -1.57 -27.85
CA CYS A 9 24.05 -2.11 -27.29
C CYS A 9 23.57 -1.14 -26.20
N LEU A 10 22.66 -0.24 -26.56
CA LEU A 10 21.99 0.67 -25.62
C LEU A 10 21.08 -0.20 -24.72
N MET A 11 21.57 -0.57 -23.53
CA MET A 11 20.73 -1.21 -22.52
C MET A 11 19.73 -0.16 -22.01
N LEU A 12 18.56 -0.09 -22.63
CA LEU A 12 17.41 0.55 -22.01
C LEU A 12 17.12 -0.23 -20.73
N ASN A 13 17.46 0.37 -19.58
CA ASN A 13 16.88 -0.04 -18.30
C ASN A 13 15.39 0.23 -18.39
N ALA A 14 14.61 -0.77 -18.81
CA ALA A 14 13.20 -0.82 -18.53
C ALA A 14 13.07 -0.98 -17.01
N ALA A 15 13.06 0.16 -16.30
CA ALA A 15 12.67 0.19 -14.90
C ALA A 15 11.22 -0.31 -14.86
N GLY A 16 11.04 -1.59 -14.50
CA GLY A 16 9.72 -2.12 -14.20
C GLY A 16 9.18 -1.34 -13.02
N PHE A 17 8.15 -0.52 -13.24
CA PHE A 17 7.42 0.11 -12.16
C PHE A 17 6.58 -0.96 -11.46
N CYS A 18 7.17 -1.62 -10.47
CA CYS A 18 6.44 -2.47 -9.55
C CYS A 18 5.71 -1.59 -8.53
N GLN A 19 4.47 -1.95 -8.21
CA GLN A 19 3.72 -1.30 -7.14
C GLN A 19 4.45 -1.48 -5.81
N GLU A 20 4.99 -0.39 -5.28
CA GLU A 20 5.79 -0.43 -4.07
C GLU A 20 4.92 -0.24 -2.82
N TRP A 21 4.88 -1.27 -1.98
CA TRP A 21 4.28 -1.21 -0.65
C TRP A 21 5.37 -0.99 0.40
N ASN A 22 5.27 0.10 1.15
CA ASN A 22 6.13 0.36 2.29
C ASN A 22 5.60 -0.41 3.51
N VAL A 23 6.48 -0.75 4.44
CA VAL A 23 6.12 -1.40 5.73
C VAL A 23 6.45 -0.52 6.94
N ASP A 24 7.28 0.51 6.74
CA ASP A 24 7.69 1.49 7.73
C ASP A 24 7.10 2.88 7.42
N LEU A 25 6.60 3.53 8.47
CA LEU A 25 5.98 4.84 8.38
C LEU A 25 6.97 5.95 8.01
N GLU A 26 8.21 5.90 8.51
CA GLU A 26 9.18 6.99 8.28
C GLU A 26 9.67 7.01 6.82
N THR A 27 9.84 5.82 6.23
CA THR A 27 10.10 5.64 4.80
C THR A 27 8.91 6.15 3.98
N ALA A 28 7.68 5.78 4.36
CA ALA A 28 6.47 6.25 3.68
C ALA A 28 6.33 7.78 3.75
N LYS A 29 6.57 8.40 4.92
CA LYS A 29 6.57 9.86 5.12
C LYS A 29 7.64 10.55 4.28
N SER A 30 8.85 10.01 4.24
CA SER A 30 9.95 10.59 3.45
C SER A 30 9.58 10.63 1.96
N LYS A 31 9.04 9.53 1.42
CA LYS A 31 8.54 9.48 0.04
C LYS A 31 7.34 10.40 -0.18
N ALA A 32 6.40 10.43 0.77
CA ALA A 32 5.19 11.24 0.69
C ALA A 32 5.51 12.73 0.67
N ILE A 33 6.49 13.17 1.45
CA ILE A 33 6.99 14.55 1.44
C ILE A 33 7.68 14.85 0.11
N ALA A 34 8.60 13.99 -0.34
CA ALA A 34 9.35 14.20 -1.57
C ALA A 34 8.45 14.25 -2.82
N GLN A 35 7.38 13.45 -2.85
CA GLN A 35 6.46 13.36 -3.98
C GLN A 35 5.18 14.21 -3.78
N ASN A 36 5.05 14.87 -2.63
CA ASN A 36 3.86 15.62 -2.22
C ASN A 36 2.55 14.81 -2.35
N LYS A 37 2.56 13.57 -1.84
CA LYS A 37 1.42 12.64 -1.86
C LYS A 37 0.95 12.33 -0.44
N ASN A 38 -0.32 11.95 -0.30
CA ASN A 38 -0.84 11.38 0.93
C ASN A 38 -0.38 9.92 1.08
N ILE A 39 -0.50 9.35 2.29
CA ILE A 39 -0.18 7.94 2.54
C ILE A 39 -1.49 7.18 2.69
N LEU A 40 -1.66 6.10 1.91
CA LEU A 40 -2.75 5.15 2.08
C LEU A 40 -2.22 3.96 2.91
N LEU A 41 -2.54 3.97 4.20
CA LEU A 41 -2.17 2.92 5.14
C LEU A 41 -3.24 1.83 5.17
N VAL A 42 -2.85 0.59 4.93
CA VAL A 42 -3.75 -0.58 4.92
C VAL A 42 -3.30 -1.59 5.96
N PHE A 43 -4.20 -1.90 6.89
CA PHE A 43 -4.08 -3.05 7.79
C PHE A 43 -4.77 -4.25 7.15
N SER A 44 -4.04 -5.35 7.03
CA SER A 44 -4.47 -6.55 6.31
C SER A 44 -4.13 -7.82 7.10
N GLY A 45 -4.90 -8.88 6.87
CA GLY A 45 -4.50 -10.25 7.17
C GLY A 45 -4.57 -11.06 5.89
N SER A 46 -3.54 -11.00 5.06
CA SER A 46 -3.59 -11.40 3.65
C SER A 46 -3.81 -12.91 3.41
N ASP A 47 -3.72 -13.74 4.45
CA ASP A 47 -3.84 -15.20 4.39
C ASP A 47 -5.04 -15.77 5.18
N TRP A 48 -5.70 -14.99 6.04
CA TRP A 48 -6.84 -15.47 6.86
C TRP A 48 -8.07 -14.55 6.86
N CYS A 49 -7.94 -13.28 6.50
CA CYS A 49 -9.05 -12.33 6.46
C CYS A 49 -9.72 -12.35 5.07
N SER A 50 -10.89 -12.99 4.95
CA SER A 50 -11.60 -13.16 3.66
C SER A 50 -11.83 -11.84 2.91
N ARG A 51 -12.20 -10.76 3.62
CA ARG A 51 -12.41 -9.43 3.03
C ARG A 51 -11.10 -8.77 2.61
N CYS A 52 -10.01 -9.01 3.33
CA CYS A 52 -8.68 -8.53 2.97
C CYS A 52 -8.19 -9.21 1.67
N ILE A 53 -8.38 -10.52 1.57
CA ILE A 53 -8.07 -11.31 0.36
C ILE A 53 -8.92 -10.84 -0.84
N GLU A 54 -10.19 -10.51 -0.61
CA GLU A 54 -11.08 -9.94 -1.63
C GLU A 54 -10.52 -8.61 -2.14
N LEU A 55 -10.17 -7.68 -1.24
CA LEU A 55 -9.59 -6.38 -1.59
C LEU A 55 -8.26 -6.52 -2.35
N GLU A 56 -7.41 -7.47 -1.95
CA GLU A 56 -6.14 -7.73 -2.63
C GLU A 56 -6.36 -8.07 -4.11
N ARG A 57 -7.25 -9.03 -4.40
CA ARG A 57 -7.53 -9.45 -5.78
C ARG A 57 -8.28 -8.40 -6.58
N LYS A 58 -9.25 -7.73 -5.95
CA LYS A 58 -10.20 -6.85 -6.62
C LYS A 58 -9.67 -5.44 -6.81
N VAL A 59 -8.88 -4.96 -5.86
CA VAL A 59 -8.44 -3.56 -5.79
C VAL A 59 -6.93 -3.49 -5.90
N TRP A 60 -6.20 -4.02 -4.92
CA TRP A 60 -4.76 -3.77 -4.80
C TRP A 60 -3.96 -4.26 -6.01
N GLN A 61 -4.35 -5.39 -6.60
CA GLN A 61 -3.69 -5.97 -7.77
C GLN A 61 -4.22 -5.48 -9.12
N SER A 62 -5.32 -4.71 -9.14
CA SER A 62 -5.89 -4.19 -10.40
C SER A 62 -4.96 -3.17 -11.04
N GLU A 63 -4.93 -3.14 -12.37
CA GLU A 63 -4.08 -2.22 -13.12
C GLU A 63 -4.53 -0.76 -12.94
N GLU A 64 -5.84 -0.55 -12.83
CA GLU A 64 -6.42 0.77 -12.55
C GLU A 64 -5.97 1.30 -11.19
N PHE A 65 -5.97 0.45 -10.14
CA PHE A 65 -5.51 0.88 -8.83
C PHE A 65 -4.02 1.17 -8.83
N LYS A 66 -3.19 0.33 -9.46
CA LYS A 66 -1.74 0.58 -9.58
C LYS A 66 -1.45 1.91 -10.24
N THR A 67 -2.11 2.16 -11.38
CA THR A 67 -1.98 3.41 -12.14
C THR A 67 -2.41 4.64 -11.33
N GLU A 68 -3.45 4.52 -10.52
CA GLU A 68 -3.97 5.62 -9.72
C GLU A 68 -3.18 5.82 -8.42
N ALA A 69 -2.72 4.74 -7.80
CA ALA A 69 -1.88 4.81 -6.62
C ALA A 69 -0.56 5.51 -6.92
N ASP A 70 0.08 5.18 -8.05
CA ASP A 70 1.31 5.84 -8.47
C ASP A 70 1.14 7.36 -8.60
N LYS A 71 -0.05 7.87 -8.91
CA LYS A 71 -0.31 9.31 -9.03
C LYS A 71 -0.64 9.98 -7.70
N ASN A 72 -1.39 9.30 -6.84
CA ASN A 72 -2.09 9.95 -5.72
C ASN A 72 -1.54 9.60 -4.34
N TRP A 73 -0.94 8.42 -4.15
CA TRP A 73 -0.65 7.89 -2.83
C TRP A 73 0.74 7.25 -2.72
N ILE A 74 1.33 7.37 -1.54
CA ILE A 74 2.34 6.43 -1.08
C ILE A 74 1.62 5.30 -0.36
N LEU A 75 1.88 4.07 -0.77
CA LEU A 75 1.23 2.90 -0.19
C LEU A 75 2.03 2.39 1.01
N LEU A 76 1.34 2.16 2.13
CA LEU A 76 1.90 1.62 3.37
C LEU A 76 1.04 0.47 3.85
N ARG A 77 1.65 -0.66 4.23
CA ARG A 77 0.92 -1.87 4.63
C ARG A 77 1.43 -2.40 5.96
N ALA A 78 0.49 -2.71 6.84
CA ALA A 78 0.69 -3.50 8.04
C ALA A 78 -0.07 -4.82 7.86
N ASP A 79 0.63 -5.88 7.44
CA ASP A 79 0.02 -7.18 7.16
C ASP A 79 0.32 -8.18 8.27
N PHE A 80 -0.70 -8.91 8.72
CA PHE A 80 -0.65 -9.83 9.85
C PHE A 80 -0.91 -11.24 9.36
N LEU A 81 0.11 -12.09 9.39
CA LEU A 81 0.00 -13.45 8.87
C LEU A 81 -0.37 -14.45 9.96
N GLN A 82 -1.07 -15.52 9.58
CA GLN A 82 -1.35 -16.66 10.47
C GLN A 82 -0.66 -17.92 9.98
N LYS A 83 0.29 -18.42 10.75
CA LYS A 83 0.97 -19.68 10.45
C LYS A 83 0.18 -20.83 11.08
N LYS A 84 -0.48 -21.64 10.24
CA LYS A 84 -1.28 -22.80 10.69
C LYS A 84 -2.40 -22.45 11.67
N GLY A 85 -3.00 -21.26 11.52
CA GLY A 85 -4.07 -20.76 12.39
C GLY A 85 -3.56 -20.13 13.70
N GLU A 86 -2.24 -20.07 13.91
CA GLU A 86 -1.64 -19.32 15.01
C GLU A 86 -1.16 -17.96 14.50
N SER A 87 -1.44 -16.91 15.27
CA SER A 87 -0.89 -15.58 15.02
C SER A 87 0.63 -15.61 15.14
N GLU A 88 1.30 -14.79 14.33
CA GLU A 88 2.73 -14.57 14.48
C GLU A 88 3.11 -14.03 15.87
N PRO A 89 4.30 -14.37 16.39
CA PRO A 89 4.79 -13.79 17.64
C PRO A 89 4.84 -12.26 17.56
N VAL A 90 4.43 -11.60 18.65
CA VAL A 90 4.43 -10.13 18.73
C VAL A 90 5.83 -9.63 19.11
N ASP A 91 6.41 -8.77 18.25
CA ASP A 91 7.57 -7.95 18.57
C ASP A 91 7.14 -6.47 18.64
N ILE A 92 7.33 -5.84 19.80
CA ILE A 92 6.95 -4.43 20.02
C ILE A 92 7.71 -3.45 19.14
N ASN A 93 8.86 -3.85 18.59
CA ASN A 93 9.67 -3.04 17.69
C ASN A 93 9.29 -3.26 16.22
N ASP A 94 8.39 -4.20 15.92
CA ASP A 94 7.94 -4.43 14.56
C ASP A 94 7.16 -3.22 14.05
N PRO A 95 7.51 -2.66 12.87
CA PRO A 95 6.79 -1.54 12.27
C PRO A 95 5.27 -1.72 12.23
N LYS A 96 4.76 -2.94 11.96
CA LYS A 96 3.31 -3.16 11.90
C LYS A 96 2.63 -3.06 13.27
N ILE A 97 3.33 -3.43 14.34
CA ILE A 97 2.84 -3.30 15.72
C ILE A 97 2.80 -1.83 16.12
N ILE A 98 3.85 -1.07 15.80
CA ILE A 98 3.90 0.38 16.02
C ILE A 98 2.77 1.09 15.26
N LEU A 99 2.50 0.68 14.01
CA LEU A 99 1.38 1.18 13.21
C LEU A 99 0.03 0.87 13.85
N THR A 100 -0.17 -0.36 14.36
CA THR A 100 -1.39 -0.77 15.04
C THR A 100 -1.65 0.06 16.29
N GLU A 101 -0.65 0.25 17.14
CA GLU A 101 -0.77 1.07 18.34
C GLU A 101 -1.17 2.52 18.03
N ARG A 102 -0.69 3.06 16.89
CA ARG A 102 -0.99 4.45 16.52
C ARG A 102 -2.34 4.61 15.80
N TYR A 103 -2.70 3.67 14.93
CA TYR A 103 -3.79 3.88 13.98
C TYR A 103 -4.91 2.84 14.05
N ASN A 104 -4.70 1.65 14.60
CA ASN A 104 -5.68 0.55 14.60
C ASN A 104 -5.69 -0.25 15.92
N ARG A 105 -5.74 0.43 17.07
CA ARG A 105 -5.71 -0.22 18.40
C ARG A 105 -6.82 -1.25 18.65
N ASN A 106 -7.92 -1.13 17.91
CA ASN A 106 -9.06 -2.06 18.00
C ASN A 106 -8.86 -3.34 17.15
N GLY A 107 -7.81 -3.40 16.32
CA GLY A 107 -7.47 -4.59 15.54
C GLY A 107 -8.48 -4.93 14.46
N PHE A 108 -9.02 -3.94 13.75
CA PHE A 108 -9.95 -4.19 12.65
C PHE A 108 -9.21 -4.58 11.36
N PHE A 109 -9.79 -5.52 10.60
CA PHE A 109 -9.26 -6.00 9.32
C PHE A 109 -10.40 -6.26 8.32
N PRO A 110 -10.31 -5.76 7.07
CA PRO A 110 -9.34 -4.76 6.61
C PRO A 110 -9.65 -3.40 7.26
N TYR A 111 -8.61 -2.60 7.44
CA TYR A 111 -8.76 -1.24 7.94
C TYR A 111 -7.87 -0.30 7.14
N ILE A 112 -8.44 0.80 6.67
CA ILE A 112 -7.79 1.75 5.77
C ILE A 112 -7.73 3.10 6.45
N VAL A 113 -6.55 3.69 6.46
CA VAL A 113 -6.32 5.01 7.04
C VAL A 113 -5.67 5.89 5.99
N LEU A 114 -6.31 7.01 5.68
CA LEU A 114 -5.69 8.03 4.86
C LEU A 114 -4.93 8.98 5.77
N LEU A 115 -3.63 9.07 5.56
CA LEU A 115 -2.74 10.00 6.27
C LEU A 115 -2.28 11.09 5.32
N ASP A 116 -2.00 12.26 5.87
CA ASP A 116 -1.23 13.26 5.14
C ASP A 116 0.26 12.86 5.05
N LYS A 117 1.03 13.63 4.29
CA LYS A 117 2.47 13.39 4.09
C LYS A 117 3.32 13.43 5.39
N TYR A 118 2.78 13.94 6.49
CA TYR A 118 3.45 13.98 7.79
C TYR A 118 2.99 12.83 8.72
N GLY A 119 2.09 11.95 8.26
CA GLY A 119 1.55 10.84 9.02
C GLY A 119 0.40 11.22 9.96
N ARG A 120 -0.20 12.40 9.79
CA ARG A 120 -1.40 12.81 10.53
C ARG A 120 -2.63 12.22 9.85
N VAL A 121 -3.60 11.77 10.64
CA VAL A 121 -4.83 11.17 10.10
C VAL A 121 -5.69 12.23 9.44
N ILE A 122 -6.04 11.99 8.17
CA ILE A 122 -7.07 12.72 7.45
C ILE A 122 -8.41 12.03 7.69
N GLU A 123 -8.47 10.72 7.45
CA GLU A 123 -9.68 9.93 7.60
C GLU A 123 -9.36 8.46 7.92
N ARG A 124 -10.30 7.78 8.58
CA ARG A 124 -10.24 6.34 8.84
C ARG A 124 -11.49 5.66 8.33
N ASP A 125 -11.34 4.51 7.70
CA ASP A 125 -12.49 3.69 7.34
C ASP A 125 -12.15 2.19 7.33
N GLY A 126 -13.18 1.35 7.26
CA GLY A 126 -13.08 -0.09 7.18
C GLY A 126 -13.34 -0.62 5.76
N TYR A 127 -13.83 -1.86 5.72
CA TYR A 127 -14.30 -2.50 4.50
C TYR A 127 -15.61 -1.88 4.02
N GLU A 128 -15.66 -1.45 2.77
CA GLU A 128 -16.87 -1.04 2.06
C GLU A 128 -17.30 -2.11 1.05
N GLN A 129 -18.60 -2.25 0.77
CA GLN A 129 -19.09 -3.27 -0.19
C GLN A 129 -19.17 -2.73 -1.64
N PHE A 130 -18.10 -2.09 -2.12
CA PHE A 130 -18.05 -1.67 -3.52
C PHE A 130 -17.81 -2.85 -4.47
N ASN A 131 -18.33 -2.75 -5.69
CA ASN A 131 -18.32 -3.81 -6.71
C ASN A 131 -17.10 -3.79 -7.62
N THR A 132 -16.37 -2.67 -7.70
CA THR A 132 -15.25 -2.48 -8.64
C THR A 132 -14.07 -1.75 -8.01
N ALA A 133 -12.85 -1.95 -8.53
CA ALA A 133 -11.67 -1.18 -8.13
C ALA A 133 -11.88 0.34 -8.29
N LYS A 134 -12.58 0.75 -9.35
CA LYS A 134 -12.86 2.15 -9.65
C LYS A 134 -13.64 2.83 -8.53
N GLU A 135 -14.67 2.18 -8.00
CA GLU A 135 -15.46 2.73 -6.89
C GLU A 135 -14.60 2.94 -5.64
N TYR A 136 -13.72 1.99 -5.31
CA TYR A 136 -12.75 2.16 -4.22
C TYR A 136 -11.79 3.33 -4.47
N ILE A 137 -11.25 3.46 -5.68
CA ILE A 137 -10.34 4.56 -6.04
C ILE A 137 -11.04 5.91 -5.88
N GLU A 138 -12.28 6.04 -6.37
CA GLU A 138 -13.07 7.27 -6.23
C GLU A 138 -13.38 7.57 -4.76
N TYR A 139 -13.70 6.55 -4.00
CA TYR A 139 -13.92 6.65 -2.56
C TYR A 139 -12.66 7.14 -1.84
N PHE A 140 -11.48 6.55 -2.06
CA PHE A 140 -10.22 7.01 -1.45
C PHE A 140 -9.85 8.45 -1.85
N LYS A 141 -10.12 8.84 -3.11
CA LYS A 141 -9.93 10.23 -3.56
C LYS A 141 -10.85 11.20 -2.84
N LYS A 142 -12.07 10.80 -2.47
CA LYS A 142 -13.02 11.64 -1.72
C LYS A 142 -12.56 11.86 -0.28
N LEU A 143 -11.95 10.86 0.36
CA LEU A 143 -11.42 11.00 1.72
C LEU A 143 -10.37 12.11 1.83
N GLY A 144 -9.56 12.31 0.78
CA GLY A 144 -8.50 13.33 0.77
C GLY A 144 -8.94 14.75 0.40
N LYS A 145 -10.23 14.97 0.14
CA LYS A 145 -10.78 16.28 -0.31
C LYS A 145 -11.66 16.96 0.75
N LYS A 146 -11.86 16.34 1.90
CA LYS A 146 -12.54 16.96 3.05
C LYS A 146 -11.55 17.80 3.85
#